data_AF-A0AAW5YJ61-F1
#
_entry.id   AF-A0AAW5YJ61-F1
#
_cell.length_a   1.000
_cell.length_b   1.000
_cell.length_c   1.000
_cell.angle_alpha   90.00
_cell.angle_beta   90.00
_cell.angle_gamma   90.00
#
_symmetry.space_group_name_H-M   'P 1'
#
loop_
_entity.id
_entity.type
_entity.pdbx_description
1 polymer ?
#
loop_
_entity_poly.entity_id
_entity_poly.type
_entity_poly.pdbx_seq_one_letter_code
_entity_poly.pdbx_strand_id
1 'polypeptide(L)'
;MMKFEWKERVYNSFVGTMSERDEYQKQEINKELSVAGIGLWWLNMLVMLIMLLVDTMNHTISIGTILVFLSNMIYANYLAFKFKKKGLSDTECATKEEYLQHKKKLRKAGLKAGLLWGFQMFVFMNYILPYVGSEEISISLFDVVLWSCAGGFFGLTMYVIGLLNLKKLY
;
A
#
# COMPACT_ATOMS: atom_id res chain seq x y z
N MET A 1 24.58 -21.80 0.85
CA MET A 1 23.75 -22.98 0.56
C MET A 1 22.59 -23.14 1.57
N MET A 2 22.86 -23.09 2.88
CA MET A 2 21.87 -23.28 3.97
C MET A 2 20.61 -22.36 4.00
N LYS A 3 20.65 -21.14 3.44
CA LYS A 3 19.49 -20.21 3.40
C LYS A 3 18.41 -20.60 2.38
N PHE A 4 18.76 -21.37 1.35
CA PHE A 4 17.85 -21.76 0.28
C PHE A 4 16.95 -22.92 0.75
N GLU A 5 17.56 -23.89 1.43
CA GLU A 5 16.89 -25.07 1.98
C GLU A 5 15.84 -24.74 3.05
N TRP A 6 16.09 -23.75 3.93
CA TRP A 6 15.12 -23.38 4.95
C TRP A 6 13.86 -22.76 4.36
N LYS A 7 13.99 -21.88 3.36
CA LYS A 7 12.85 -21.24 2.70
C LYS A 7 11.99 -22.27 1.98
N GLU A 8 12.63 -23.19 1.28
CA GLU A 8 11.94 -24.24 0.53
C GLU A 8 11.26 -25.23 1.49
N ARG A 9 11.90 -25.56 2.62
CA ARG A 9 11.29 -26.38 3.66
C ARG A 9 10.06 -25.72 4.30
N VAL A 10 10.16 -24.44 4.66
CA VAL A 10 9.02 -23.67 5.21
C VAL A 10 7.90 -23.56 4.18
N TYR A 11 8.23 -23.28 2.93
CA TYR A 11 7.26 -23.21 1.84
C TYR A 11 6.55 -24.54 1.61
N ASN A 12 7.29 -25.64 1.46
CA ASN A 12 6.72 -26.97 1.26
C ASN A 12 5.88 -27.43 2.45
N SER A 13 6.32 -27.11 3.68
CA SER A 13 5.53 -27.40 4.89
C SER A 13 4.26 -26.57 4.95
N PHE A 14 4.28 -25.30 4.55
CA PHE A 14 3.12 -24.43 4.56
C PHE A 14 2.08 -24.84 3.51
N VAL A 15 2.54 -25.25 2.32
CA VAL A 15 1.69 -25.71 1.22
C VAL A 15 1.24 -27.17 1.42
N GLY A 16 1.87 -27.91 2.34
CA GLY A 16 1.51 -29.29 2.68
C GLY A 16 2.04 -30.33 1.69
N THR A 17 3.15 -30.05 1.02
CA THR A 17 3.69 -30.90 -0.06
C THR A 17 4.93 -31.67 0.39
N MET A 18 4.97 -32.98 0.13
CA MET A 18 6.07 -33.87 0.53
C MET A 18 7.16 -34.03 -0.53
N SER A 19 6.97 -33.55 -1.77
CA SER A 19 7.92 -33.66 -2.89
C SER A 19 8.16 -32.32 -3.59
N GLU A 20 9.27 -32.24 -4.34
CA GLU A 20 9.52 -31.11 -5.24
C GLU A 20 8.40 -31.00 -6.29
N ARG A 21 7.93 -29.77 -6.52
CA ARG A 21 6.90 -29.46 -7.52
C ARG A 21 7.51 -28.93 -8.80
N ASP A 22 6.85 -29.20 -9.92
CA ASP A 22 7.21 -28.61 -11.20
C ASP A 22 7.05 -27.07 -11.19
N GLU A 23 7.65 -26.39 -12.17
CA GLU A 23 7.60 -24.92 -12.24
C GLU A 23 6.18 -24.37 -12.36
N TYR A 24 5.29 -25.10 -13.06
CA TYR A 24 3.90 -24.70 -13.25
C TYR A 24 3.10 -24.71 -11.94
N GLN A 25 3.21 -25.79 -11.17
CA GLN A 25 2.59 -25.94 -9.86
C GLN A 25 3.13 -24.90 -8.87
N LYS A 26 4.45 -24.64 -8.88
CA LYS A 26 5.04 -23.56 -8.07
C LYS A 26 4.46 -22.20 -8.45
N GLN A 27 4.23 -21.95 -9.74
CA GLN A 27 3.62 -20.70 -10.21
C GLN A 27 2.16 -20.56 -9.74
N GLU A 28 1.34 -21.61 -9.88
CA GLU A 28 -0.07 -21.54 -9.47
C GLU A 28 -0.23 -21.39 -7.96
N ILE A 29 0.56 -22.12 -7.16
CA ILE A 29 0.59 -21.93 -5.71
C ILE A 29 0.98 -20.49 -5.36
N ASN A 30 2.06 -19.97 -5.96
CA ASN A 30 2.52 -18.60 -5.66
C ASN A 30 1.47 -17.55 -6.04
N LYS A 31 0.69 -17.77 -7.09
CA LYS A 31 -0.43 -16.91 -7.49
C LYS A 31 -1.52 -16.91 -6.43
N GLU A 32 -1.99 -18.09 -6.00
CA GLU A 32 -3.02 -18.21 -4.95
C GLU A 32 -2.54 -17.61 -3.61
N LEU A 33 -1.29 -17.90 -3.20
CA LEU A 33 -0.69 -17.30 -2.01
C LEU A 33 -0.54 -15.78 -2.12
N SER A 34 -0.24 -15.25 -3.31
CA SER A 34 -0.14 -13.80 -3.52
C SER A 34 -1.51 -13.13 -3.39
N VAL A 35 -2.56 -13.73 -3.97
CA VAL A 35 -3.94 -13.22 -3.84
C VAL A 35 -4.39 -13.26 -2.38
N ALA A 36 -4.18 -14.40 -1.70
CA ALA A 36 -4.49 -14.55 -0.28
C ALA A 36 -3.70 -13.56 0.59
N GLY A 37 -2.41 -13.34 0.30
CA GLY A 37 -1.56 -12.38 1.00
C GLY A 37 -2.00 -10.92 0.82
N ILE A 38 -2.42 -10.55 -0.39
CA ILE A 38 -3.02 -9.22 -0.65
C ILE A 38 -4.35 -9.09 0.12
N GLY A 39 -5.20 -10.12 0.08
CA GLY A 39 -6.47 -10.14 0.82
C GLY A 39 -6.28 -10.01 2.33
N LEU A 40 -5.32 -10.75 2.89
CA LEU A 40 -4.98 -10.68 4.32
C LEU A 40 -4.42 -9.30 4.72
N TRP A 41 -3.66 -8.66 3.84
CA TRP A 41 -3.19 -7.30 4.08
C TRP A 41 -4.36 -6.29 4.12
N TRP A 42 -5.31 -6.38 3.19
CA TRP A 42 -6.53 -5.56 3.23
C TRP A 42 -7.38 -5.80 4.47
N LEU A 43 -7.52 -7.06 4.89
CA LEU A 43 -8.21 -7.40 6.14
C LEU A 43 -7.50 -6.79 7.35
N ASN A 44 -6.18 -6.83 7.40
CA ASN A 44 -5.40 -6.17 8.46
C ASN A 44 -5.57 -4.65 8.47
N MET A 45 -5.66 -4.01 7.29
CA MET A 45 -5.96 -2.58 7.19
C MET A 45 -7.36 -2.25 7.74
N LEU A 46 -8.36 -3.11 7.51
CA LEU A 46 -9.70 -2.96 8.08
C LEU A 46 -9.71 -3.15 9.60
N VAL A 47 -9.01 -4.18 10.10
CA VAL A 47 -8.89 -4.40 11.55
C VAL A 47 -8.22 -3.20 12.22
N MET A 48 -7.14 -2.68 11.65
CA MET A 48 -6.46 -1.48 12.14
C MET A 48 -7.40 -0.27 12.21
N LEU A 49 -8.23 -0.08 11.18
CA LEU A 49 -9.21 0.99 11.14
C LEU A 49 -10.21 0.88 12.30
N ILE A 50 -10.74 -0.32 12.54
CA ILE A 50 -11.67 -0.58 13.65
C ILE A 50 -10.98 -0.31 14.99
N MET A 51 -9.75 -0.80 15.18
CA MET A 51 -9.00 -0.57 16.42
C MET A 51 -8.76 0.92 16.66
N LEU A 52 -8.43 1.68 15.62
CA LEU A 52 -8.25 3.12 15.72
C LEU A 52 -9.55 3.83 16.13
N LEU A 53 -10.70 3.43 15.57
CA LEU A 53 -12.00 3.99 15.98
C LEU A 53 -12.31 3.69 17.45
N VAL A 54 -12.08 2.44 17.90
CA VAL A 54 -12.29 2.05 19.31
C VAL A 54 -11.37 2.82 20.24
N ASP A 55 -10.11 2.99 19.87
CA ASP A 55 -9.13 3.78 20.61
C ASP A 55 -9.56 5.24 20.74
N THR A 56 -10.04 5.84 19.64
CA THR A 56 -10.60 7.19 19.63
C THR A 56 -11.83 7.32 20.54
N MET A 57 -12.76 6.36 20.52
CA MET A 57 -13.92 6.36 21.44
C MET A 57 -13.53 6.33 22.91
N ASN A 58 -12.43 5.65 23.23
CA ASN A 58 -11.93 5.51 24.60
C ASN A 58 -10.90 6.59 24.99
N HIS A 59 -10.61 7.55 24.11
CA HIS A 59 -9.56 8.56 24.28
C HIS A 59 -8.19 7.97 24.66
N THR A 60 -7.85 6.80 24.13
CA THR A 60 -6.56 6.14 24.36
C THR A 60 -5.93 5.73 23.04
N ILE A 61 -4.66 5.37 23.05
CA ILE A 61 -4.02 4.67 21.92
C ILE A 61 -3.51 3.35 22.47
N SER A 62 -4.10 2.25 22.01
CA SER A 62 -3.70 0.93 22.44
C SER A 62 -2.38 0.54 21.79
N ILE A 63 -1.56 -0.20 22.54
CA ILE A 63 -0.33 -0.81 22.02
C ILE A 63 -0.66 -1.71 20.82
N GLY A 64 -1.83 -2.37 20.84
CA GLY A 64 -2.33 -3.19 19.74
C GLY A 64 -2.43 -2.42 18.42
N THR A 65 -3.06 -1.24 18.42
CA THR A 65 -3.18 -0.39 17.22
C THR A 65 -1.81 0.01 16.68
N ILE A 66 -0.88 0.40 17.55
CA ILE A 66 0.49 0.76 17.16
C ILE A 66 1.20 -0.43 16.51
N LEU A 67 1.13 -1.62 17.12
CA LEU A 67 1.78 -2.83 16.60
C LEU A 67 1.20 -3.28 15.25
N VAL A 68 -0.12 -3.21 15.09
CA VAL A 68 -0.78 -3.53 13.81
C VAL A 68 -0.39 -2.51 12.74
N PHE A 69 -0.35 -1.21 13.08
CA PHE A 69 0.13 -0.17 12.17
C PHE A 69 1.57 -0.44 11.72
N LEU A 70 2.49 -0.69 12.65
CA LEU A 70 3.90 -0.98 12.34
C LEU A 70 4.03 -2.24 11.49
N SER A 71 3.26 -3.29 11.77
CA SER A 71 3.27 -4.54 11.01
C SER A 71 2.86 -4.31 9.55
N ASN A 72 1.80 -3.53 9.33
CA ASN A 72 1.35 -3.16 7.98
C ASN A 72 2.39 -2.29 7.24
N MET A 73 3.01 -1.34 7.94
CA MET A 73 4.08 -0.52 7.37
C MET A 73 5.29 -1.36 6.98
N ILE A 74 5.75 -2.27 7.84
CA ILE A 74 6.87 -3.18 7.55
C ILE A 74 6.54 -4.05 6.33
N TYR A 75 5.33 -4.63 6.29
CA TYR A 75 4.89 -5.48 5.18
C TYR A 75 4.85 -4.72 3.84
N ALA A 76 4.20 -3.55 3.81
CA ALA A 76 4.08 -2.74 2.61
C ALA A 76 5.45 -2.25 2.10
N ASN A 77 6.31 -1.75 3.00
CA ASN A 77 7.66 -1.30 2.64
C ASN A 77 8.55 -2.46 2.17
N TYR A 78 8.46 -3.62 2.81
CA TYR A 78 9.19 -4.82 2.38
C TYR A 78 8.82 -5.22 0.94
N LEU A 79 7.52 -5.28 0.62
CA LEU A 79 7.07 -5.60 -0.73
C LEU A 79 7.49 -4.55 -1.75
N ALA A 80 7.29 -3.26 -1.45
CA ALA A 80 7.70 -2.17 -2.33
C ALA A 80 9.21 -2.21 -2.62
N PHE A 81 10.04 -2.42 -1.59
CA PHE A 81 11.48 -2.57 -1.74
C PHE A 81 11.85 -3.78 -2.58
N LYS A 82 11.22 -4.94 -2.34
CA LYS A 82 11.50 -6.17 -3.10
C LYS A 82 11.10 -6.05 -4.57
N PHE A 83 9.95 -5.43 -4.85
CA PHE A 83 9.51 -5.19 -6.21
C PHE A 83 10.44 -4.25 -6.95
N LYS A 84 10.83 -3.13 -6.31
CA LYS A 84 11.77 -2.20 -6.94
C LYS A 84 13.15 -2.82 -7.15
N LYS A 85 13.68 -3.52 -6.15
CA LYS A 85 14.99 -4.20 -6.26
C LYS A 85 15.04 -5.22 -7.39
N LYS A 86 13.92 -5.89 -7.68
CA LYS A 86 13.82 -6.89 -8.75
C LYS A 86 13.34 -6.30 -10.08
N GLY A 87 13.07 -5.00 -10.17
CA GLY A 87 12.52 -4.36 -11.36
C GLY A 87 11.11 -4.82 -11.74
N LEU A 88 10.38 -5.49 -10.84
CA LEU A 88 9.05 -6.07 -11.14
C LEU A 88 7.97 -5.01 -11.34
N SER A 89 8.25 -3.77 -10.92
CA SER A 89 7.36 -2.63 -11.10
C SER A 89 7.75 -1.75 -12.27
N ASP A 90 8.83 -2.07 -12.98
CA ASP A 90 9.27 -1.25 -14.10
C ASP A 90 8.38 -1.52 -15.32
N THR A 91 7.99 -0.45 -16.03
CA THR A 91 7.31 -0.53 -17.32
C THR A 91 8.29 -0.06 -18.38
N GLU A 92 8.65 -0.97 -19.27
CA GLU A 92 9.52 -0.70 -20.39
C GLU A 92 8.72 -0.07 -21.53
N CYS A 93 9.21 1.05 -22.07
CA CYS A 93 8.61 1.73 -23.21
C CYS A 93 9.52 1.57 -24.43
N ALA A 94 9.03 0.89 -25.46
CA ALA A 94 9.76 0.63 -26.69
C ALA A 94 9.81 1.87 -27.61
N THR A 95 8.84 2.78 -27.48
CA THR A 95 8.74 3.99 -28.31
C THR A 95 8.57 5.27 -27.48
N LYS A 96 8.95 6.41 -28.07
CA LYS A 96 8.74 7.74 -27.47
C LYS A 96 7.26 8.06 -27.27
N GLU A 97 6.39 7.60 -28.16
CA GLU A 97 4.94 7.82 -28.09
C GLU A 97 4.32 7.09 -26.90
N GLU A 98 4.66 5.81 -26.72
CA GLU A 98 4.25 4.99 -25.58
C GLU A 98 4.69 5.63 -24.25
N TYR A 99 5.94 6.10 -24.16
CA TYR A 99 6.44 6.82 -22.99
C TYR A 99 5.60 8.06 -22.66
N LEU A 100 5.24 8.87 -23.67
CA LEU A 100 4.41 10.06 -23.48
C LEU A 100 2.98 9.71 -23.06
N GLN A 101 2.42 8.63 -23.59
CA GLN A 101 1.09 8.13 -23.18
C GLN A 101 1.10 7.69 -21.71
N HIS A 102 2.08 6.88 -21.29
CA HIS A 102 2.21 6.48 -19.90
C HIS A 102 2.43 7.66 -18.96
N LYS A 103 3.27 8.64 -19.35
CA LYS A 103 3.48 9.86 -18.57
C LYS A 103 2.18 10.65 -18.37
N LYS A 104 1.34 10.79 -19.41
CA LYS A 104 0.02 11.44 -19.29
C LYS A 104 -0.91 10.64 -18.37
N LYS A 105 -0.92 9.31 -18.47
CA LYS A 105 -1.73 8.43 -17.60
C LYS A 105 -1.29 8.53 -16.15
N LEU A 106 0.01 8.52 -15.88
CA LEU A 106 0.58 8.70 -14.53
C LEU A 106 0.21 10.06 -13.93
N ARG A 107 0.25 11.15 -14.71
CA ARG A 107 -0.17 12.47 -14.21
C ARG A 107 -1.63 12.46 -13.75
N LYS A 108 -2.52 11.87 -14.56
CA LYS A 108 -3.94 11.73 -14.19
C LYS A 108 -4.11 10.83 -12.96
N ALA A 109 -3.37 9.72 -12.89
CA ALA A 109 -3.42 8.80 -11.76
C ALA A 109 -2.92 9.46 -10.46
N GLY A 110 -1.80 10.19 -10.51
CA GLY A 110 -1.27 10.94 -9.36
C GLY A 110 -2.23 12.02 -8.88
N LEU A 111 -2.83 12.80 -9.79
CA LEU A 111 -3.86 13.78 -9.44
C LEU A 111 -5.08 13.13 -8.79
N LYS A 112 -5.59 12.03 -9.37
CA LYS A 112 -6.72 11.29 -8.80
C LYS A 112 -6.39 10.73 -7.40
N ALA A 113 -5.19 10.17 -7.23
CA ALA A 113 -4.72 9.63 -5.96
C ALA A 113 -4.60 10.73 -4.90
N GLY A 114 -4.00 11.87 -5.24
CA GLY A 114 -3.85 13.01 -4.35
C GLY A 114 -5.19 13.60 -3.92
N LEU A 115 -6.13 13.79 -4.86
CA LEU A 115 -7.46 14.29 -4.55
C LEU A 115 -8.26 13.33 -3.67
N LEU A 116 -8.28 12.04 -4.03
CA LEU A 116 -9.06 11.04 -3.28
C LEU A 116 -8.48 10.84 -1.88
N TRP A 117 -7.16 10.71 -1.75
CA TRP A 117 -6.51 10.57 -0.46
C TRP A 117 -6.64 11.83 0.40
N GLY A 118 -6.42 13.02 -0.17
CA GLY A 118 -6.55 14.29 0.54
C GLY A 118 -7.97 14.52 1.04
N PHE A 119 -8.98 14.27 0.20
CA PHE A 119 -10.39 14.34 0.61
C PHE A 119 -10.73 13.31 1.68
N GLN A 120 -10.28 12.07 1.51
CA GLN A 120 -10.52 11.02 2.50
C GLN A 120 -9.91 11.37 3.86
N MET A 121 -8.67 11.86 3.90
CA MET A 121 -8.03 12.29 5.14
C MET A 121 -8.71 13.51 5.75
N PHE A 122 -9.15 14.46 4.94
CA PHE A 122 -9.93 15.61 5.41
C PHE A 122 -11.21 15.15 6.13
N VAL A 123 -12.00 14.27 5.50
CA VAL A 123 -13.23 13.75 6.11
C VAL A 123 -12.92 12.91 7.35
N PHE A 124 -11.90 12.05 7.28
CA PHE A 124 -11.59 11.15 8.38
C PHE A 124 -11.10 11.92 9.62
N MET A 125 -10.19 12.87 9.44
CA MET A 125 -9.54 13.59 10.55
C MET A 125 -10.38 14.72 11.12
N ASN A 126 -11.20 15.41 10.31
CA ASN A 126 -11.96 16.57 10.78
C ASN A 126 -13.43 16.24 11.09
N TYR A 127 -13.95 15.10 10.62
CA TYR A 127 -15.32 14.69 10.89
C TYR A 127 -15.41 13.36 11.62
N ILE A 128 -14.88 12.28 11.04
CA ILE A 128 -15.12 10.92 11.56
C ILE A 128 -14.48 10.74 12.94
N LEU A 129 -13.19 11.06 13.09
CA LEU A 129 -12.51 10.88 14.37
C LEU A 129 -13.04 11.80 15.48
N PRO A 130 -13.22 13.11 15.26
CA PRO A 130 -13.81 13.97 16.28
C PRO A 130 -15.22 13.52 16.69
N TYR A 131 -16.06 13.14 15.71
CA TYR A 131 -17.40 12.63 15.98
C TYR A 131 -17.39 11.37 16.86
N VAL A 132 -16.53 10.41 16.52
CA VAL A 132 -16.39 9.14 17.26
C VAL A 132 -15.77 9.35 18.64
N GLY A 133 -14.86 10.32 18.77
CA GLY A 133 -14.27 10.73 20.04
C GLY A 133 -15.18 11.64 20.87
N SER A 134 -16.40 11.97 20.43
CA SER A 134 -17.27 12.95 21.11
C SER A 134 -16.61 14.33 21.30
N GLU A 135 -15.68 14.68 20.42
CA GLU A 135 -15.02 15.99 20.38
C GLU A 135 -15.83 16.97 19.52
N GLU A 136 -15.62 18.27 19.72
CA GLU A 136 -16.28 19.29 18.92
C GLU A 136 -15.77 19.27 17.47
N ILE A 137 -16.69 19.18 16.51
CA ILE A 137 -16.36 19.27 15.08
C ILE A 137 -16.13 20.74 14.73
N SER A 138 -14.87 21.17 14.79
CA SER A 138 -14.45 22.50 14.34
C SER A 138 -13.65 22.39 13.05
N ILE A 139 -14.20 22.90 11.95
CA ILE A 139 -13.52 22.88 10.65
C ILE A 139 -13.06 24.29 10.34
N SER A 140 -11.75 24.47 10.34
CA SER A 140 -11.15 25.75 10.01
C SER A 140 -10.76 25.79 8.53
N LEU A 141 -10.60 27.01 8.01
CA LEU A 141 -9.98 27.20 6.69
C LEU A 141 -8.54 26.66 6.65
N PHE A 142 -7.86 26.61 7.79
CA PHE A 142 -6.52 26.03 7.89
C PHE A 142 -6.53 24.53 7.59
N ASP A 143 -7.52 23.78 8.10
CA ASP A 143 -7.63 22.33 7.86
C ASP A 143 -7.87 22.03 6.37
N VAL A 144 -8.74 22.82 5.73
CA VAL A 144 -9.00 22.70 4.29
C VAL A 144 -7.72 22.93 3.48
N VAL A 145 -6.95 23.97 3.82
CA VAL A 145 -5.68 24.27 3.15
C VAL A 145 -4.65 23.17 3.42
N LEU A 146 -4.51 22.73 4.68
CA LEU A 146 -3.56 21.69 5.10
C LEU A 146 -3.80 20.38 4.34
N TRP A 147 -5.04 19.88 4.32
CA TRP A 147 -5.38 18.62 3.66
C TRP A 147 -5.34 18.73 2.13
N SER A 148 -5.63 19.90 1.56
CA SER A 148 -5.43 20.17 0.13
C SER A 148 -3.95 20.13 -0.25
N CYS A 149 -3.08 20.77 0.53
CA CYS A 149 -1.63 20.73 0.34
C CYS A 149 -1.07 19.31 0.51
N ALA A 150 -1.50 18.59 1.55
CA ALA A 150 -1.09 17.21 1.80
C ALA A 150 -1.54 16.27 0.67
N GLY A 151 -2.78 16.40 0.19
CA GLY A 151 -3.28 15.66 -0.97
C GLY A 151 -2.49 15.96 -2.25
N GLY A 152 -2.17 17.24 -2.49
CA GLY A 152 -1.32 17.66 -3.60
C GLY A 152 0.09 17.05 -3.53
N PHE A 153 0.71 17.08 -2.36
CA PHE A 153 2.02 16.46 -2.10
C PHE A 153 1.97 14.95 -2.33
N PHE A 154 0.97 14.26 -1.79
CA PHE A 154 0.78 12.82 -2.01
C PHE A 154 0.57 12.47 -3.48
N GLY A 155 -0.24 13.24 -4.21
CA GLY A 155 -0.42 13.03 -5.64
C GLY A 155 0.86 13.21 -6.45
N LEU A 156 1.70 14.17 -6.05
CA LEU A 156 3.01 14.41 -6.67
C LEU A 156 3.98 13.26 -6.40
N THR A 157 4.07 12.76 -5.16
CA THR A 157 4.95 11.63 -4.84
C THR A 157 4.55 10.38 -5.62
N MET A 158 3.25 10.08 -5.73
CA MET A 158 2.74 8.97 -6.54
C MET A 158 3.11 9.12 -8.03
N TYR A 159 3.03 10.34 -8.56
CA TYR A 159 3.46 10.62 -9.94
C TYR A 159 4.97 10.41 -10.12
N VAL A 160 5.80 10.90 -9.19
CA VAL A 160 7.26 10.74 -9.25
C VAL A 160 7.65 9.27 -9.14
N ILE A 161 7.06 8.50 -8.22
CA ILE A 161 7.33 7.06 -8.10
C ILE A 161 6.96 6.35 -9.40
N GLY A 162 5.81 6.68 -10.01
CA GLY A 162 5.42 6.15 -11.31
C GLY A 162 6.42 6.48 -12.42
N LEU A 163 6.96 7.70 -12.44
CA LEU A 163 8.00 8.08 -13.40
C LEU A 163 9.30 7.30 -13.20
N LEU A 164 9.72 7.05 -11.96
CA LEU A 164 10.90 6.26 -11.63
C LEU A 164 10.78 4.79 -12.06
N ASN A 165 9.56 4.33 -12.32
CA ASN A 165 9.27 3.00 -12.83
C ASN A 165 9.17 2.96 -14.37
N LEU A 166 9.14 4.09 -15.08
CA LEU A 166 9.16 4.10 -16.54
C LEU A 166 10.59 4.01 -17.07
N LYS A 167 10.91 2.95 -17.81
CA LYS A 167 12.20 2.75 -18.48
C LYS A 167 12.08 3.02 -19.98
N LYS A 168 13.00 3.81 -20.53
CA LYS A 168 13.11 4.06 -21.97
C LYS A 168 14.06 3.03 -22.58
N LEU A 169 13.61 2.33 -23.62
CA LEU A 169 14.42 1.37 -24.38
C LEU A 169 14.87 1.90 -25.74
N TYR A 170 14.59 3.17 -26.03
CA TYR A 170 14.93 3.88 -27.27
C TYR A 170 16.00 4.95 -27.05
#